data_AF-A0AA97DQV6-F1
#
_entry.id   AF-A0AA97DQV6-F1
#
_cell.length_a   1.000
_cell.length_b   1.000
_cell.length_c   1.000
_cell.angle_alpha   90.00
_cell.angle_beta   90.00
_cell.angle_gamma   90.00
#
_symmetry.space_group_name_H-M   'P 1'
#
loop_
_entity.id
_entity.type
_entity.pdbx_description
1 polymer ?
#
loop_
_entity_poly.entity_id
_entity_poly.type
_entity_poly.pdbx_seq_one_letter_code
_entity_poly.pdbx_strand_id
1 'polypeptide(L)' 'MAFQKRASGGRPSKGDRHVLTTRIPVAEAEKLFAVADYLGTSASSFIAEVVKEKLSSIDIETLTGQEALPIEKAS' A
#
# COMPACT_ATOMS: atom_id res chain seq x y z
N MET A 1 3.43 12.85 -12.39
CA MET A 1 4.06 11.53 -12.60
C MET A 1 3.06 10.60 -13.27
N ALA A 2 3.46 9.81 -14.27
CA ALA A 2 2.65 8.69 -14.74
C ALA A 2 2.87 7.52 -13.77
N PHE A 3 1.86 7.18 -12.96
CA PHE A 3 1.89 5.97 -12.16
C PHE A 3 2.16 4.79 -13.11
N GLN A 4 3.23 4.02 -12.86
CA GLN A 4 3.49 2.82 -13.66
C GLN A 4 2.24 1.94 -13.63
N LYS A 5 1.69 1.65 -14.81
CA LYS A 5 0.50 0.82 -14.95
C LYS A 5 0.84 -0.59 -14.49
N ARG A 6 0.52 -0.92 -13.24
CA ARG A 6 0.65 -2.28 -12.70
C ARG A 6 -0.47 -3.14 -13.28
N ALA A 7 -0.23 -4.43 -13.44
CA ALA A 7 -1.28 -5.35 -13.87
C ALA A 7 -2.41 -5.38 -12.83
N SER A 8 -3.63 -5.01 -13.22
CA SER A 8 -4.83 -5.14 -12.39
C SER A 8 -5.33 -6.58 -12.41
N GLY A 9 -4.58 -7.46 -11.76
CA GLY A 9 -5.06 -8.81 -11.45
C GLY A 9 -6.19 -8.70 -10.43
N GLY A 10 -7.43 -8.98 -10.84
CA GLY A 10 -8.61 -8.97 -9.99
C GLY A 10 -9.87 -9.46 -10.71
N ARG A 11 -10.80 -10.07 -9.98
CA ARG A 11 -12.11 -10.44 -10.54
C ARG A 11 -12.96 -9.16 -10.69
N PRO A 12 -13.49 -8.84 -11.89
CA PRO A 12 -14.27 -7.61 -12.10
C PRO A 12 -15.40 -7.39 -11.10
N SER A 13 -16.03 -8.47 -10.63
CA SER A 13 -17.10 -8.43 -9.62
C SER A 13 -16.67 -7.96 -8.23
N LYS A 14 -15.37 -7.75 -7.98
CA LYS A 14 -14.82 -7.33 -6.68
C LYS A 14 -14.31 -5.88 -6.70
N GLY A 15 -14.55 -5.15 -7.80
CA GLY A 15 -14.20 -3.75 -7.97
C GLY A 15 -12.76 -3.53 -8.45
N ASP A 16 -12.40 -2.26 -8.66
CA ASP A 16 -11.08 -1.85 -9.11
C ASP A 16 -10.05 -1.98 -8.00
N ARG A 17 -9.28 -3.08 -8.03
CA ARG A 17 -8.32 -3.46 -6.99
C ARG A 17 -7.14 -4.22 -7.61
N HIS A 18 -5.95 -4.07 -7.01
CA HIS A 18 -4.78 -4.88 -7.32
C HIS A 18 -4.55 -5.95 -6.24
N VAL A 19 -4.20 -7.17 -6.67
CA VAL A 19 -3.67 -8.19 -5.76
C VAL A 19 -2.21 -7.90 -5.44
N LEU A 20 -1.88 -7.86 -4.14
CA LEU A 20 -0.52 -7.75 -3.63
C LEU A 20 -0.13 -9.09 -2.99
N THR A 21 0.96 -9.69 -3.48
CA THR A 21 1.51 -10.93 -2.92
C THR A 21 2.86 -10.63 -2.31
N THR A 22 3.02 -10.91 -1.00
CA THR A 22 4.28 -10.74 -0.28
C THR A 22 4.51 -11.93 0.65
N ARG A 23 5.77 -12.15 1.04
CA ARG A 23 6.15 -13.14 2.04
C ARG A 23 6.50 -12.41 3.33
N ILE A 24 5.99 -12.91 4.45
CA ILE A 24 6.33 -12.48 5.80
C ILE A 24 6.91 -13.69 6.55
N PRO A 25 7.70 -13.49 7.63
CA PRO A 25 8.19 -14.63 8.40
C PRO A 25 7.03 -15.34 9.12
N VAL A 26 7.25 -16.62 9.42
CA VAL A 26 6.18 -17.55 9.85
C VAL A 26 5.55 -17.10 11.16
N ALA A 27 6.35 -16.64 12.11
CA ALA A 27 5.85 -16.19 13.42
C ALA A 27 4.88 -15.01 13.29
N GLU A 28 5.16 -14.06 12.39
CA GLU A 28 4.28 -12.94 12.10
C GLU A 28 3.02 -13.37 11.36
N ALA A 29 3.10 -14.39 10.50
CA ALA A 29 1.92 -14.97 9.84
C ALA A 29 0.99 -15.64 10.86
N GLU A 30 1.52 -16.42 11.78
CA GLU A 30 0.73 -17.04 12.86
C GLU A 30 0.04 -15.98 13.72
N LYS A 31 0.78 -14.92 14.09
CA LYS A 31 0.21 -13.79 14.84
C LYS A 31 -0.89 -13.08 14.05
N LEU A 32 -0.70 -12.86 12.76
CA LEU A 32 -1.69 -12.26 11.87
C LEU A 32 -2.99 -13.09 11.85
N PHE A 33 -2.89 -14.41 11.72
CA PHE A 33 -4.07 -15.29 11.71
C PHE A 33 -4.81 -15.23 13.05
N ALA A 34 -4.09 -15.32 14.17
CA ALA A 34 -4.70 -15.23 15.50
C ALA A 34 -5.44 -13.90 15.72
N VAL A 35 -4.87 -12.78 15.25
CA VAL A 35 -5.51 -11.46 15.33
C VAL A 35 -6.74 -11.39 14.44
N ALA A 36 -6.66 -11.88 13.20
CA ALA A 36 -7.79 -11.88 12.28
C ALA A 36 -8.96 -12.72 12.82
N ASP A 37 -8.67 -13.90 13.38
CA ASP A 37 -9.66 -14.79 13.99
C ASP A 37 -10.33 -14.13 15.20
N TYR A 38 -9.54 -13.49 16.09
CA TYR A 38 -10.06 -12.76 17.24
C TYR A 38 -11.01 -11.62 16.84
N LEU A 39 -10.70 -10.92 15.74
CA LEU A 39 -11.52 -9.83 15.20
C LEU A 39 -12.70 -10.31 14.35
N GLY A 40 -12.84 -11.63 14.11
CA GLY A 40 -13.88 -12.19 13.25
C GLY A 40 -13.76 -11.77 11.79
N THR A 41 -12.54 -11.46 11.32
CA THR A 41 -12.25 -11.01 9.96
C THR A 41 -11.30 -11.96 9.24
N SER A 42 -11.15 -11.80 7.93
CA SER A 42 -10.16 -12.58 7.19
C SER A 42 -8.79 -11.91 7.25
N ALA A 43 -7.72 -12.71 7.19
CA ALA A 43 -6.35 -12.19 7.13
C ALA A 43 -6.13 -11.19 5.98
N SER A 44 -6.74 -11.42 4.82
CA SER A 44 -6.65 -10.51 3.67
C SER A 44 -7.39 -9.19 3.91
N SER A 45 -8.55 -9.22 4.56
CA SER A 45 -9.28 -8.01 4.98
C SER A 45 -8.45 -7.20 5.98
N PHE A 46 -7.89 -7.87 6.99
CA PHE A 46 -7.04 -7.23 8.00
C PHE A 46 -5.81 -6.56 7.36
N ILE A 47 -5.10 -7.28 6.47
CA ILE A 47 -3.96 -6.72 5.73
C ILE A 47 -4.39 -5.49 4.92
N ALA A 48 -5.52 -5.57 4.22
CA ALA A 48 -6.01 -4.45 3.40
C ALA A 48 -6.30 -3.20 4.24
N GLU A 49 -6.89 -3.36 5.43
CA GLU A 49 -7.17 -2.25 6.35
C GLU A 49 -5.89 -1.63 6.90
N VAL A 50 -4.96 -2.45 7.40
CA VAL A 50 -3.68 -1.97 7.94
C VAL A 50 -2.85 -1.25 6.86
N VAL A 51 -2.81 -1.79 5.65
CA VAL A 51 -2.13 -1.15 4.52
C VAL A 51 -2.80 0.17 4.15
N LYS A 52 -4.14 0.20 4.09
CA LYS A 52 -4.89 1.44 3.81
C LYS A 52 -4.62 2.51 4.86
N GLU A 53 -4.67 2.15 6.13
CA GLU A 53 -4.37 3.05 7.25
C GLU A 53 -2.95 3.60 7.12
N LYS A 54 -1.97 2.72 6.94
CA LYS A 54 -0.57 3.14 6.79
C LYS A 54 -0.37 4.07 5.59
N LEU A 55 -0.96 3.76 4.43
CA LEU A 55 -0.83 4.58 3.24
C LEU A 55 -1.54 5.94 3.39
N SER A 56 -2.66 6.01 4.12
CA SER A 56 -3.34 7.28 4.38
C SER A 56 -2.51 8.26 5.23
N SER A 57 -1.56 7.74 6.00
CA SER A 57 -0.61 8.56 6.77
C SER A 57 0.58 9.09 5.96
N ILE A 58 0.75 8.63 4.72
CA ILE A 58 1.90 8.98 3.88
C ILE A 58 1.46 10.01 2.85
N ASP A 59 2.06 11.20 2.92
CA ASP A 59 1.94 12.19 1.85
C ASP A 59 2.93 11.86 0.74
N ILE A 60 2.40 11.49 -0.43
CA ILE A 60 3.19 11.11 -1.60
C ILE A 60 4.01 12.30 -2.11
N GLU A 61 3.51 13.54 -1.94
CA GLU A 61 4.20 14.75 -2.40
C GLU A 61 5.52 14.97 -1.64
N THR A 62 5.58 14.53 -0.38
CA THR A 62 6.79 14.61 0.45
C THR A 62 7.85 13.55 0.11
N LEU A 63 7.48 12.48 -0.60
CA LEU A 63 8.41 11.43 -1.03
C LEU A 63 9.18 11.81 -2.30
N THR A 64 8.65 12.77 -3.07
CA THR A 64 9.35 13.34 -4.22
C THR A 64 10.23 14.49 -3.75
N GLY A 65 11.42 14.18 -3.24
CA GLY A 65 12.47 15.15 -2.94
C GLY A 65 13.01 15.85 -4.21
N GLN A 66 12.15 16.59 -4.91
CA GLN A 66 12.57 17.54 -5.92
C GLN A 66 12.84 18.86 -5.19
N GLU A 67 14.06 19.00 -4.67
CA GLU A 67 14.55 20.31 -4.28
C GLU A 67 14.43 21.23 -5.50
N ALA A 68 13.80 22.38 -5.32
CA ALA A 68 13.72 23.39 -6.36
C ALA A 68 15.15 23.75 -6.78
N LEU A 69 15.50 23.50 -8.05
CA LEU A 69 16.73 24.01 -8.63
C LEU A 69 16.70 25.55 -8.49
N PRO A 70 17.66 26.16 -7.78
CA PRO A 70 17.77 27.61 -7.77
C PRO A 70 18.21 28.03 -9.17
N ILE A 71 17.24 28.34 -10.03
CA ILE A 71 17.51 29.04 -11.27
C ILE A 71 17.79 30.48 -10.86
N GLU A 72 19.06 30.79 -10.59
CA GLU A 72 19.49 32.18 -10.60
C GLU A 72 19.12 32.74 -11.98
N LYS A 73 18.25 33.74 -11.99
CA LYS A 73 17.94 34.48 -13.21
C LYS A 73 19.26 35.12 -13.65
N ALA A 74 19.87 34.58 -14.70
CA ALA A 74 20.92 35.28 -15.42
C ALA A 74 20.32 36.58 -15.96
N SER A 75 20.72 37.68 -15.34
CA SER A 75 20.46 39.08 -15.75
C SER A 75 21.29 39.46 -16.96
#